data_AF-A9BA63-F1
#
_entry.id   AF-A9BA63-F1
#
_cell.length_a   1.000
_cell.length_b   1.000
_cell.length_c   1.000
_cell.angle_alpha   90.00
_cell.angle_beta   90.00
_cell.angle_gamma   90.00
#
_symmetry.space_group_name_H-M   'P 1'
#
loop_
_entity.id
_entity.type
_entity.pdbx_description
1 polymer ?
#
loop_
_entity_poly.entity_id
_entity_poly.type
_entity_poly.pdbx_seq_one_letter_code
_entity_poly.pdbx_strand_id
1 'polypeptide(L)'
;MLIIGLRVINLAIAGDLHGSWVAKDKELLIQLCPDAVLFVGDLSDGGDLRLIKAINSVPIPSAVILGNHDRGLEPSGYLLQQQLTVLGERDCSWRLRGWSEPPLSVVGARPCSPGGGYYLSNQVKGVFGPVSLEESVARIYKSALKAAEEFPLVLLAHAGPTGLGSDASSLCGRDWKIPAIDWGDQDLSMAIDLIRKKRKIDLVVFGHMHHQLKRGRGNRKTFVIDQFGTAYLNAACVPRRKQDEFGNWLSHFSWAKFINGKLAHVSHRWFREDSSIAFQETLYQINI
;
A
#
# COMPACT_ATOMS: atom_id res chain seq x y z
N MET A 1 -3.89 -7.16 39.26
CA MET A 1 -4.36 -6.10 38.37
C MET A 1 -3.24 -5.84 37.37
N LEU A 2 -3.26 -6.48 36.20
CA LEU A 2 -2.25 -6.23 35.17
C LEU A 2 -2.47 -4.80 34.65
N ILE A 3 -1.45 -3.96 34.75
CA ILE A 3 -1.39 -2.71 33.99
C ILE A 3 -1.26 -3.15 32.53
N ILE A 4 -2.38 -3.21 31.79
CA ILE A 4 -2.35 -3.49 30.36
C ILE A 4 -1.74 -2.23 29.72
N GLY A 5 -0.46 -2.29 29.40
CA GLY A 5 0.24 -1.21 28.71
C GLY A 5 -0.48 -0.85 27.39
N LEU A 6 -0.43 0.42 27.00
CA LEU A 6 -0.96 0.87 25.71
C LEU A 6 -0.34 0.06 24.58
N ARG A 7 -1.16 -0.64 23.79
CA ARG A 7 -0.68 -1.42 22.66
C ARG A 7 -0.52 -0.49 21.47
N VAL A 8 0.72 -0.21 21.09
CA VAL A 8 1.06 0.68 19.97
C VAL A 8 1.56 -0.17 18.79
N ILE A 9 1.11 0.15 17.59
CA ILE A 9 1.64 -0.42 16.34
C ILE A 9 2.03 0.75 15.43
N ASN A 10 3.25 0.74 14.94
CA ASN A 10 3.80 1.68 13.98
C ASN A 10 4.03 0.98 12.64
N LEU A 11 3.42 1.52 11.58
CA LEU A 11 3.53 0.99 10.24
C LEU A 11 4.25 1.98 9.34
N ALA A 12 5.39 1.56 8.81
CA ALA A 12 6.04 2.22 7.69
C ALA A 12 5.40 1.74 6.38
N ILE A 13 5.23 2.64 5.41
CA ILE A 13 4.58 2.34 4.15
C ILE A 13 5.39 2.97 3.02
N ALA A 14 5.81 2.15 2.06
CA ALA A 14 6.58 2.57 0.89
C ALA A 14 5.80 2.21 -0.39
N GLY A 15 5.21 3.20 -1.06
CA GLY A 15 4.49 3.02 -2.32
C GLY A 15 5.29 3.49 -3.52
N ASP A 16 4.97 2.91 -4.68
CA ASP A 16 5.43 3.34 -6.02
C ASP A 16 6.95 3.61 -6.07
N LEU A 17 7.74 2.58 -5.76
CA LEU A 17 9.19 2.75 -5.57
C LEU A 17 9.90 3.10 -6.89
N HIS A 18 9.41 2.61 -8.04
CA HIS A 18 9.99 2.78 -9.37
C HIS A 18 11.52 2.59 -9.38
N GLY A 19 12.01 1.49 -8.80
CA GLY A 19 13.44 1.20 -8.75
C GLY A 19 14.26 2.02 -7.74
N SER A 20 13.64 2.97 -7.03
CA SER A 20 14.35 3.90 -6.13
C SER A 20 14.66 3.33 -4.73
N TRP A 21 14.49 2.03 -4.53
CA TRP A 21 14.81 1.34 -3.28
C TRP A 21 16.29 1.01 -3.19
N VAL A 22 16.99 1.54 -2.18
CA VAL A 22 18.43 1.32 -2.00
C VAL A 22 18.77 0.73 -0.61
N ALA A 23 20.01 0.30 -0.42
CA ALA A 23 20.48 -0.22 0.87
C ALA A 23 20.24 0.76 2.03
N LYS A 24 20.40 2.06 1.78
CA LYS A 24 20.13 3.11 2.78
C LYS A 24 18.67 3.18 3.23
N ASP A 25 17.71 2.84 2.36
CA ASP A 25 16.30 2.76 2.78
C ASP A 25 16.06 1.61 3.77
N LYS A 26 16.73 0.47 3.55
CA LYS A 26 16.68 -0.68 4.47
C LYS A 26 17.34 -0.33 5.81
N GLU A 27 18.52 0.28 5.79
CA GLU A 27 19.22 0.71 7.01
C GLU A 27 18.37 1.70 7.81
N LEU A 28 17.80 2.69 7.13
CA LEU A 28 16.88 3.66 7.72
C LEU A 28 15.64 2.98 8.32
N LEU A 29 14.99 2.04 7.63
CA LEU A 29 13.86 1.30 8.18
C LEU A 29 14.23 0.53 9.47
N ILE A 30 15.40 -0.09 9.50
CA ILE A 30 15.88 -0.80 10.69
C ILE A 30 16.07 0.18 11.87
N GLN A 31 16.65 1.35 11.61
CA GLN A 31 16.83 2.39 12.63
C GLN A 31 15.49 2.95 13.14
N LEU A 32 14.53 3.17 12.24
CA LEU A 32 13.19 3.67 12.57
C LEU A 32 12.36 2.67 13.39
N CYS A 33 12.72 1.38 13.34
CA CYS A 33 12.11 0.29 14.09
C CYS A 33 10.55 0.30 14.05
N PRO A 34 9.91 0.37 12.86
CA PRO A 34 8.48 0.15 12.76
C PRO A 34 8.15 -1.31 13.08
N ASP A 35 6.94 -1.54 13.58
CA ASP A 35 6.46 -2.89 13.90
C ASP A 35 6.19 -3.73 12.64
N ALA A 36 5.80 -3.09 11.54
CA ALA A 36 5.70 -3.71 10.22
C ALA A 36 5.91 -2.69 9.09
N VAL A 37 6.20 -3.19 7.88
CA VAL A 37 6.33 -2.38 6.66
C VAL A 37 5.44 -2.89 5.53
N LEU A 38 4.74 -1.98 4.86
CA LEU A 38 3.92 -2.28 3.68
C LEU A 38 4.59 -1.74 2.42
N PHE A 39 4.70 -2.58 1.39
CA PHE A 39 5.19 -2.18 0.06
C PHE A 39 4.03 -2.17 -0.93
N VAL A 40 3.81 -1.02 -1.58
CA VAL A 40 2.57 -0.70 -2.30
C VAL A 40 2.82 -0.54 -3.79
N GLY A 41 3.11 -1.66 -4.45
CA GLY A 41 3.22 -1.79 -5.91
C GLY A 41 4.23 -0.86 -6.59
N ASP A 42 4.27 -1.01 -7.92
CA ASP A 42 5.23 -0.38 -8.83
C ASP A 42 6.63 -0.32 -8.23
N LEU A 43 7.08 -1.48 -7.73
CA LEU A 43 8.37 -1.62 -7.05
C LEU A 43 9.51 -1.34 -8.03
N SER A 44 9.33 -1.72 -9.29
CA SER A 44 10.26 -1.47 -10.39
C SER A 44 9.53 -1.34 -11.72
N ASP A 45 10.17 -0.66 -12.68
CA ASP A 45 9.67 -0.60 -14.06
C ASP A 45 10.07 -1.86 -14.82
N GLY A 46 9.27 -2.92 -14.66
CA GLY A 46 9.44 -4.17 -15.42
C GLY A 46 9.85 -5.40 -14.61
N GLY A 47 9.82 -5.37 -13.27
CA GLY A 47 9.96 -6.56 -12.42
C GLY A 47 11.40 -6.96 -12.06
N ASP A 48 12.19 -6.04 -11.49
CA ASP A 48 13.58 -6.27 -11.08
C ASP A 48 13.69 -7.21 -9.87
N LEU A 49 14.09 -8.46 -10.12
CA LEU A 49 14.33 -9.47 -9.08
C LEU A 49 15.39 -9.07 -8.05
N ARG A 50 16.34 -8.18 -8.37
CA ARG A 50 17.33 -7.70 -7.39
C ARG A 50 16.66 -6.83 -6.34
N LEU A 51 15.77 -5.95 -6.77
CA LEU A 51 14.97 -5.11 -5.88
C LEU A 51 14.01 -5.96 -5.04
N ILE A 52 13.36 -6.97 -5.63
CA ILE A 52 12.52 -7.91 -4.87
C ILE A 52 13.34 -8.64 -3.79
N LYS A 53 14.55 -9.12 -4.12
CA LYS A 53 15.45 -9.73 -3.14
C LYS A 53 15.86 -8.74 -2.04
N ALA A 54 16.11 -7.48 -2.38
CA ALA A 54 16.44 -6.43 -1.41
C ALA A 54 15.28 -6.20 -0.43
N ILE A 55 14.04 -6.09 -0.92
CA ILE A 55 12.82 -6.00 -0.09
C ILE A 55 12.66 -7.26 0.78
N ASN A 56 12.87 -8.44 0.19
CA ASN A 56 12.77 -9.72 0.90
C ASN A 56 13.84 -9.88 2.01
N SER A 57 14.91 -9.09 1.97
CA SER A 57 15.97 -9.08 2.99
C SER A 57 15.68 -8.18 4.20
N VAL A 58 14.57 -7.45 4.20
CA VAL A 58 14.15 -6.58 5.32
C VAL A 58 13.73 -7.47 6.51
N PRO A 59 14.37 -7.33 7.69
CA PRO A 59 14.14 -8.19 8.85
C PRO A 59 12.93 -7.76 9.71
N ILE A 60 11.98 -7.04 9.10
CA ILE A 60 10.78 -6.51 9.74
C ILE A 60 9.58 -7.23 9.12
N PRO A 61 8.52 -7.57 9.90
CA PRO A 61 7.28 -8.09 9.34
C PRO A 61 6.80 -7.24 8.17
N SER A 62 6.61 -7.86 7.01
CA SER A 62 6.28 -7.12 5.79
C SER A 62 5.26 -7.78 4.89
N ALA A 63 4.46 -6.93 4.26
CA ALA A 63 3.43 -7.28 3.29
C ALA A 63 3.68 -6.50 2.00
N VAL A 64 3.53 -7.18 0.87
CA VAL A 64 3.84 -6.67 -0.46
C VAL A 64 2.66 -6.92 -1.37
N ILE A 65 2.22 -5.89 -2.08
CA ILE A 65 1.35 -6.02 -3.25
C ILE A 65 2.13 -5.52 -4.46
N LEU A 66 2.04 -6.24 -5.59
CA LEU A 66 2.68 -5.84 -6.84
C LEU A 66 1.77 -4.90 -7.63
N GLY A 67 2.36 -3.92 -8.31
CA GLY A 67 1.68 -2.95 -9.15
C GLY A 67 1.72 -3.26 -10.64
N ASN A 68 1.09 -2.41 -11.45
CA ASN A 68 0.96 -2.67 -12.88
C ASN A 68 2.30 -2.64 -13.63
N HIS A 69 3.31 -1.94 -13.10
CA HIS A 69 4.68 -1.93 -13.65
C HIS A 69 5.46 -3.21 -13.31
N ASP A 70 5.09 -3.90 -12.23
CA ASP A 70 5.80 -5.11 -11.78
C ASP A 70 5.44 -6.36 -12.60
N ARG A 71 4.33 -6.36 -13.35
CA ARG A 71 3.78 -7.56 -14.01
C ARG A 71 4.68 -8.18 -15.08
N GLY A 72 5.72 -7.47 -15.53
CA GLY A 72 6.55 -7.84 -16.67
C GLY A 72 5.83 -7.68 -18.02
N LEU A 73 6.53 -8.02 -19.10
CA LEU A 73 6.03 -7.85 -20.47
C LEU A 73 5.47 -9.15 -21.06
N GLU A 74 6.06 -10.30 -20.70
CA GLU A 74 5.75 -11.59 -21.32
C GLU A 74 4.37 -12.14 -20.89
N PRO A 75 3.44 -12.44 -21.82
CA PRO A 75 2.08 -12.87 -21.50
C PRO A 75 1.95 -14.10 -20.60
N SER A 76 2.94 -15.00 -20.58
CA SER A 76 2.95 -16.17 -19.69
C SER A 76 2.96 -15.78 -18.20
N GLY A 77 3.42 -14.57 -17.90
CA GLY A 77 3.62 -14.11 -16.53
C GLY A 77 4.82 -14.77 -15.84
N TYR A 78 5.76 -15.37 -16.59
CA TYR A 78 6.95 -16.03 -16.02
C TYR A 78 7.71 -15.13 -15.03
N LEU A 79 7.98 -13.87 -15.41
CA LEU A 79 8.66 -12.93 -14.52
C LEU A 79 7.83 -12.60 -13.27
N LEU A 80 6.52 -12.42 -13.42
CA LEU A 80 5.61 -12.20 -12.31
C LEU A 80 5.65 -13.40 -11.35
N GLN A 81 5.59 -14.63 -11.87
CA GLN A 81 5.70 -15.85 -11.09
C GLN A 81 7.04 -15.91 -10.32
N GLN A 82 8.16 -15.54 -10.95
CA GLN A 82 9.46 -15.50 -10.28
C GLN A 82 9.47 -14.49 -9.12
N GLN A 83 8.92 -13.29 -9.32
CA GLN A 83 8.84 -12.29 -8.24
C GLN A 83 8.00 -12.79 -7.07
N LEU A 84 6.84 -13.39 -7.34
CA LEU A 84 5.97 -13.98 -6.33
C LEU A 84 6.68 -15.12 -5.58
N THR A 85 7.43 -15.98 -6.29
CA THR A 85 8.22 -17.05 -5.67
C THR A 85 9.30 -16.49 -4.73
N VAL A 86 9.96 -15.39 -5.11
CA VAL A 86 10.96 -14.75 -4.23
C VAL A 86 10.30 -14.08 -3.02
N LEU A 87 9.16 -13.41 -3.22
CA LEU A 87 8.41 -12.77 -2.13
C LEU A 87 7.86 -13.78 -1.12
N GLY A 88 7.49 -14.98 -1.58
CA GLY A 88 6.95 -16.03 -0.74
C GLY A 88 5.73 -15.55 0.05
N GLU A 89 5.75 -15.71 1.38
CA GLU A 89 4.64 -15.30 2.24
C GLU A 89 4.43 -13.78 2.35
N ARG A 90 5.39 -12.97 1.89
CA ARG A 90 5.23 -11.51 1.91
C ARG A 90 4.26 -11.02 0.83
N ASP A 91 4.08 -11.78 -0.25
CA ASP A 91 3.06 -11.48 -1.26
C ASP A 91 1.66 -11.61 -0.67
N CYS A 92 0.85 -10.56 -0.85
CA CYS A 92 -0.51 -10.49 -0.33
C CYS A 92 -1.57 -10.60 -1.42
N SER A 93 -1.23 -10.94 -2.67
CA SER A 93 -2.16 -11.09 -3.79
C SER A 93 -3.42 -11.91 -3.41
N TRP A 94 -4.55 -11.24 -3.17
CA TRP A 94 -5.81 -11.82 -2.66
C TRP A 94 -5.72 -12.59 -1.32
N ARG A 95 -4.64 -12.44 -0.57
CA ARG A 95 -4.31 -13.26 0.61
C ARG A 95 -4.24 -12.43 1.88
N LEU A 96 -4.47 -13.11 3.00
CA LEU A 96 -4.23 -12.58 4.34
C LEU A 96 -2.76 -12.80 4.71
N ARG A 97 -2.09 -11.72 5.09
CA ARG A 97 -0.85 -11.69 5.85
C ARG A 97 -1.16 -11.19 7.25
N GLY A 98 -1.36 -12.12 8.18
CA GLY A 98 -1.59 -11.82 9.59
C GLY A 98 -0.34 -12.07 10.42
N TRP A 99 -0.12 -11.23 11.42
CA TRP A 99 0.91 -11.41 12.44
C TRP A 99 0.27 -11.37 13.83
N SER A 100 0.79 -12.15 14.77
CA SER A 100 0.49 -11.99 16.20
C SER A 100 1.39 -10.91 16.83
N GLU A 101 2.60 -10.76 16.30
CA GLU A 101 3.61 -9.77 16.67
C GLU A 101 4.17 -9.11 15.40
N PRO A 102 3.71 -7.90 15.02
CA PRO A 102 2.66 -7.12 15.69
C PRO A 102 1.25 -7.72 15.48
N PRO A 103 0.27 -7.40 16.33
CA PRO A 103 -1.13 -7.81 16.16
C PRO A 103 -1.85 -7.10 15.01
N LEU A 104 -1.52 -7.43 13.79
CA LEU A 104 -2.04 -6.74 12.62
C LEU A 104 -2.45 -7.76 11.56
N SER A 105 -3.60 -7.50 10.93
CA SER A 105 -4.04 -8.25 9.76
C SER A 105 -3.97 -7.38 8.51
N VAL A 106 -3.19 -7.82 7.52
CA VAL A 106 -3.10 -7.18 6.20
C VAL A 106 -3.71 -8.10 5.17
N VAL A 107 -4.66 -7.62 4.38
CA VAL A 107 -5.24 -8.37 3.26
C VAL A 107 -4.93 -7.66 1.97
N GLY A 108 -4.24 -8.34 1.04
CA GLY A 108 -3.97 -7.76 -0.26
C GLY A 108 -5.15 -7.89 -1.21
N ALA A 109 -5.31 -6.88 -2.05
CA ALA A 109 -6.29 -6.82 -3.12
C ALA A 109 -5.76 -7.55 -4.38
N ARG A 110 -6.32 -7.19 -5.54
CA ARG A 110 -5.87 -7.68 -6.84
C ARG A 110 -4.43 -7.22 -7.14
N PRO A 111 -3.51 -8.14 -7.48
CA PRO A 111 -2.16 -7.77 -7.89
C PRO A 111 -2.14 -7.14 -9.28
N CYS A 112 -1.12 -6.31 -9.51
CA CYS A 112 -0.79 -5.72 -10.80
C CYS A 112 -1.93 -4.93 -11.45
N SER A 113 -2.84 -4.40 -10.64
CA SER A 113 -3.98 -3.63 -11.12
C SER A 113 -3.52 -2.31 -11.75
N PRO A 114 -3.94 -1.96 -12.98
CA PRO A 114 -3.69 -0.65 -13.57
C PRO A 114 -4.78 0.38 -13.19
N GLY A 115 -5.67 0.07 -12.24
CA GLY A 115 -6.86 0.85 -11.93
C GLY A 115 -7.91 0.83 -13.05
N GLY A 116 -8.89 1.71 -12.96
CA GLY A 116 -9.89 1.95 -14.00
C GLY A 116 -10.99 0.90 -14.08
N GLY A 117 -11.45 0.37 -12.95
CA GLY A 117 -12.51 -0.64 -12.86
C GLY A 117 -11.95 -2.04 -12.67
N TYR A 118 -12.42 -3.02 -13.44
CA TYR A 118 -11.94 -4.40 -13.36
C TYR A 118 -11.19 -4.83 -14.62
N TYR A 119 -9.89 -5.13 -14.49
CA TYR A 119 -9.07 -5.64 -15.58
C TYR A 119 -7.96 -6.58 -15.05
N LEU A 120 -7.74 -7.68 -15.76
CA LEU A 120 -6.57 -8.54 -15.57
C LEU A 120 -5.73 -8.55 -16.84
N SER A 121 -4.44 -8.25 -16.69
CA SER A 121 -3.50 -8.39 -17.78
C SER A 121 -3.25 -9.85 -18.13
N ASN A 122 -2.72 -10.10 -19.32
CA ASN A 122 -2.38 -11.46 -19.74
C ASN A 122 -1.36 -12.11 -18.80
N GLN A 123 -0.40 -11.33 -18.28
CA GLN A 123 0.60 -11.78 -17.31
C GLN A 123 -0.05 -12.28 -16.02
N VAL A 124 -1.01 -11.53 -15.47
CA VAL A 124 -1.75 -11.93 -14.27
C VAL A 124 -2.58 -13.18 -14.56
N LYS A 125 -3.24 -13.26 -15.72
CA LYS A 125 -3.97 -14.47 -16.15
C LYS A 125 -3.05 -15.67 -16.33
N GLY A 126 -1.83 -15.49 -16.81
CA GLY A 126 -0.85 -16.55 -17.00
C GLY A 126 -0.41 -17.18 -15.67
N VAL A 127 -0.32 -16.37 -14.61
CA VAL A 127 0.08 -16.82 -13.27
C VAL A 127 -1.10 -17.35 -12.45
N PHE A 128 -2.20 -16.59 -12.39
CA PHE A 128 -3.31 -16.86 -11.47
C PHE A 128 -4.51 -17.54 -12.13
N GLY A 129 -4.44 -17.76 -13.45
CA GLY A 129 -5.59 -18.13 -14.26
C GLY A 129 -6.56 -16.97 -14.49
N PRO A 130 -7.64 -17.19 -15.25
CA PRO A 130 -8.73 -16.24 -15.30
C PRO A 130 -9.37 -16.10 -13.91
N VAL A 131 -9.50 -14.86 -13.44
CA VAL A 131 -10.25 -14.52 -12.23
C VAL A 131 -11.34 -13.54 -12.66
N SER A 132 -12.59 -13.79 -12.27
CA SER A 132 -13.68 -12.85 -12.56
C SER A 132 -13.71 -11.72 -11.54
N LEU A 133 -14.48 -10.68 -11.81
CA LEU A 133 -14.77 -9.61 -10.84
C LEU A 133 -15.29 -10.20 -9.52
N GLU A 134 -16.27 -11.09 -9.60
CA GLU A 134 -16.94 -11.73 -8.47
C GLU A 134 -15.96 -12.62 -7.69
N GLU A 135 -15.11 -13.37 -8.39
CA GLU A 135 -14.10 -14.21 -7.75
C GLU A 135 -13.03 -13.35 -7.06
N SER A 136 -12.60 -12.24 -7.67
CA SER A 136 -11.69 -11.28 -7.03
C SER A 136 -12.28 -10.72 -5.73
N VAL A 137 -13.53 -10.24 -5.80
CA VAL A 137 -14.29 -9.75 -4.64
C VAL A 137 -14.39 -10.81 -3.56
N ALA A 138 -14.75 -12.04 -3.95
CA ALA A 138 -14.91 -13.16 -3.01
C ALA A 138 -13.58 -13.53 -2.34
N ARG A 139 -12.45 -13.48 -3.05
CA ARG A 139 -11.14 -13.76 -2.46
C ARG A 139 -10.72 -12.70 -1.44
N ILE A 140 -10.89 -11.41 -1.76
CA ILE A 140 -10.59 -10.31 -0.82
C ILE A 140 -11.48 -10.44 0.42
N TYR A 141 -12.79 -10.61 0.23
CA TYR A 141 -13.76 -10.77 1.30
C TYR A 141 -13.44 -11.98 2.20
N LYS A 142 -13.22 -13.17 1.62
CA LYS A 142 -12.90 -14.38 2.38
C LYS A 142 -11.58 -14.24 3.16
N SER A 143 -10.57 -13.60 2.58
CA SER A 143 -9.29 -13.34 3.26
C SER A 143 -9.46 -12.38 4.44
N ALA A 144 -10.28 -11.33 4.30
CA ALA A 144 -10.61 -10.41 5.38
C ALA A 144 -11.40 -11.05 6.53
N LEU A 145 -12.26 -12.04 6.25
CA LEU A 145 -12.97 -12.77 7.30
C LEU A 145 -12.12 -13.81 8.02
N LYS A 146 -10.97 -14.20 7.47
CA LYS A 146 -10.00 -15.07 8.16
C LYS A 146 -9.10 -14.32 9.13
N ALA A 147 -9.04 -12.99 9.04
CA ALA A 147 -8.24 -12.16 9.93
C ALA A 147 -8.78 -12.23 11.37
N ALA A 148 -7.89 -12.18 12.37
CA ALA A 148 -8.29 -12.11 13.77
C ALA A 148 -9.17 -10.87 14.02
N GLU A 149 -10.28 -11.01 14.73
CA GLU A 149 -11.27 -9.94 14.91
C GLU A 149 -10.75 -8.80 15.78
N GLU A 150 -9.88 -9.14 16.74
CA GLU A 150 -9.29 -8.22 17.70
C GLU A 150 -8.11 -7.41 17.13
N PHE A 151 -7.62 -7.75 15.94
CA PHE A 151 -6.53 -7.03 15.28
C PHE A 151 -7.10 -5.99 14.30
N PRO A 152 -6.44 -4.82 14.15
CA PRO A 152 -6.77 -3.89 13.08
C PRO A 152 -6.70 -4.59 11.72
N LEU A 153 -7.66 -4.27 10.86
CA LEU A 153 -7.66 -4.76 9.49
C LEU A 153 -7.19 -3.66 8.53
N VAL A 154 -6.08 -3.95 7.86
CA VAL A 154 -5.53 -3.14 6.76
C VAL A 154 -5.78 -3.86 5.44
N LEU A 155 -6.40 -3.17 4.48
CA LEU A 155 -6.39 -3.62 3.08
C LEU A 155 -5.21 -2.99 2.35
N LEU A 156 -4.51 -3.78 1.54
CA LEU A 156 -3.33 -3.35 0.78
C LEU A 156 -3.58 -3.56 -0.72
N ALA A 157 -3.56 -2.50 -1.51
CA ALA A 157 -3.81 -2.56 -2.95
C ALA A 157 -2.80 -1.72 -3.72
N HIS A 158 -2.56 -2.00 -5.00
CA HIS A 158 -1.80 -1.05 -5.83
C HIS A 158 -2.67 0.13 -6.22
N ALA A 159 -3.80 -0.12 -6.89
CA ALA A 159 -4.81 0.89 -7.16
C ALA A 159 -5.81 0.98 -5.99
N GLY A 160 -6.18 2.21 -5.61
CA GLY A 160 -7.25 2.44 -4.63
C GLY A 160 -8.63 2.04 -5.17
N PRO A 161 -9.66 1.94 -4.33
CA PRO A 161 -11.00 1.53 -4.76
C PRO A 161 -11.72 2.62 -5.56
N THR A 162 -12.60 2.21 -6.46
CA THR A 162 -13.56 3.13 -7.10
C THR A 162 -14.42 3.83 -6.05
N GLY A 163 -14.71 5.11 -6.24
CA GLY A 163 -15.56 5.93 -5.39
C GLY A 163 -14.82 7.02 -4.61
N LEU A 164 -13.50 7.14 -4.79
CA LEU A 164 -12.66 8.15 -4.09
C LEU A 164 -12.40 9.42 -4.93
N GLY A 165 -13.17 9.63 -5.99
CA GLY A 165 -13.31 10.89 -6.70
C GLY A 165 -12.77 10.90 -8.13
N SER A 166 -13.36 11.75 -8.98
CA SER A 166 -13.07 11.83 -10.42
C SER A 166 -12.19 13.02 -10.83
N ASP A 167 -12.03 14.02 -9.97
CA ASP A 167 -11.14 15.15 -10.26
C ASP A 167 -9.68 14.68 -10.32
N ALA A 168 -8.85 15.32 -11.14
CA ALA A 168 -7.43 14.96 -11.24
C ALA A 168 -6.69 14.93 -9.89
N SER A 169 -7.10 15.78 -8.94
CA SER A 169 -6.54 15.84 -7.58
C SER A 169 -7.22 14.92 -6.56
N SER A 170 -8.24 14.15 -6.96
CA SER A 170 -8.89 13.15 -6.11
C SER A 170 -7.96 11.97 -5.82
N LEU A 171 -8.22 11.21 -4.74
CA LEU A 171 -7.37 10.08 -4.35
C LEU A 171 -7.20 9.06 -5.50
N CYS A 172 -8.28 8.78 -6.23
CA CYS A 172 -8.31 7.83 -7.36
C CYS A 172 -8.55 8.50 -8.73
N GLY A 173 -8.42 9.82 -8.84
CA GLY A 173 -8.68 10.53 -10.09
C GLY A 173 -7.56 10.43 -11.11
N ARG A 174 -7.85 10.05 -12.35
CA ARG A 174 -6.85 10.00 -13.42
C ARG A 174 -6.43 11.40 -13.87
N ASP A 175 -5.13 11.68 -13.87
CA ASP A 175 -4.58 13.00 -14.22
C ASP A 175 -3.73 13.03 -15.50
N TRP A 176 -3.40 11.87 -16.08
CA TRP A 176 -2.62 11.76 -17.32
C TRP A 176 -3.44 11.80 -18.62
N LYS A 177 -4.77 11.77 -18.55
CA LYS A 177 -5.66 11.84 -19.71
C LYS A 177 -6.96 12.60 -19.38
N ILE A 178 -7.43 13.41 -20.33
CA ILE A 178 -8.65 14.21 -20.25
C ILE A 178 -9.83 13.45 -20.91
N PRO A 179 -11.04 13.46 -20.34
CA PRO A 179 -11.37 14.02 -19.02
C PRO A 179 -10.74 13.19 -17.89
N ALA A 180 -10.51 13.86 -16.75
CA ALA A 180 -10.24 13.19 -15.49
C ALA A 180 -11.48 12.40 -15.08
N ILE A 181 -11.27 11.17 -14.63
CA ILE A 181 -12.32 10.26 -14.19
C ILE A 181 -11.80 9.44 -13.01
N ASP A 182 -12.70 8.86 -12.22
CA ASP A 182 -12.34 7.87 -11.21
C ASP A 182 -11.66 6.67 -11.90
N TRP A 183 -10.51 6.29 -11.37
CA TRP A 183 -9.65 5.23 -11.89
C TRP A 183 -9.35 4.19 -10.81
N GLY A 184 -10.21 4.06 -9.81
CA GLY A 184 -10.07 3.04 -8.78
C GLY A 184 -10.50 1.64 -9.24
N ASP A 185 -10.18 0.66 -8.40
CA ASP A 185 -10.51 -0.75 -8.58
C ASP A 185 -11.96 -1.04 -8.14
N GLN A 186 -12.73 -1.62 -9.06
CA GLN A 186 -14.14 -1.95 -8.83
C GLN A 186 -14.30 -3.11 -7.85
N ASP A 187 -13.48 -4.16 -7.99
CA ASP A 187 -13.48 -5.32 -7.10
C ASP A 187 -13.10 -4.96 -5.67
N LEU A 188 -12.14 -4.05 -5.49
CA LEU A 188 -11.78 -3.58 -4.16
C LEU A 188 -12.92 -2.81 -3.50
N SER A 189 -13.59 -1.92 -4.24
CA SER A 189 -14.75 -1.16 -3.75
C SER A 189 -15.89 -2.09 -3.32
N MET A 190 -16.24 -3.06 -4.17
CA MET A 190 -17.27 -4.07 -3.85
C MET A 190 -16.89 -4.96 -2.65
N ALA A 191 -15.62 -5.37 -2.54
CA ALA A 191 -15.16 -6.16 -1.40
C ALA A 191 -15.23 -5.37 -0.08
N ILE A 192 -14.85 -4.09 -0.11
CA ILE A 192 -14.96 -3.18 1.04
C ILE A 192 -16.41 -3.12 1.55
N ASP A 193 -17.38 -2.94 0.66
CA ASP A 193 -18.80 -2.89 1.02
C ASP A 193 -19.31 -4.19 1.67
N LEU A 194 -18.80 -5.34 1.22
CA LEU A 194 -19.15 -6.63 1.81
C LEU A 194 -18.47 -6.83 3.18
N ILE A 195 -17.19 -6.53 3.29
CA ILE A 195 -16.40 -6.73 4.52
C ILE A 195 -16.97 -5.87 5.66
N ARG A 196 -17.32 -4.61 5.38
CA ARG A 196 -17.84 -3.68 6.39
C ARG A 196 -19.13 -4.11 7.06
N LYS A 197 -19.93 -4.95 6.39
CA LYS A 197 -21.14 -5.56 6.98
C LYS A 197 -20.83 -6.62 8.04
N LYS A 198 -19.57 -7.07 8.14
CA LYS A 198 -19.12 -8.16 9.00
C LYS A 198 -18.10 -7.71 10.03
N ARG A 199 -17.19 -6.82 9.66
CA ARG A 199 -16.15 -6.28 10.55
C ARG A 199 -15.70 -4.90 10.09
N LYS A 200 -15.05 -4.18 10.99
CA LYS A 200 -14.42 -2.90 10.68
C LYS A 200 -13.21 -3.10 9.76
N ILE A 201 -13.05 -2.19 8.80
CA ILE A 201 -11.81 -1.97 8.05
C ILE A 201 -11.22 -0.66 8.58
N ASP A 202 -10.05 -0.73 9.19
CA ASP A 202 -9.46 0.43 9.82
C ASP A 202 -8.71 1.31 8.82
N LEU A 203 -8.02 0.69 7.86
CA LEU A 203 -7.20 1.40 6.88
C LEU A 203 -7.15 0.66 5.54
N VAL A 204 -7.29 1.39 4.44
CA VAL A 204 -7.01 0.93 3.08
C VAL A 204 -5.79 1.70 2.59
N VAL A 205 -4.68 0.99 2.36
CA VAL A 205 -3.43 1.56 1.85
C VAL A 205 -3.30 1.20 0.38
N PHE A 206 -3.04 2.22 -0.46
CA PHE A 206 -2.84 2.03 -1.88
C PHE A 206 -1.85 3.03 -2.48
N GLY A 207 -1.49 2.83 -3.75
CA GLY A 207 -0.52 3.61 -4.50
C GLY A 207 -1.08 4.03 -5.86
N HIS A 208 -0.29 3.84 -6.93
CA HIS A 208 -0.60 4.05 -8.36
C HIS A 208 -0.81 5.52 -8.77
N MET A 209 -1.62 6.23 -8.00
CA MET A 209 -2.00 7.61 -8.24
C MET A 209 -1.00 8.55 -7.57
N HIS A 210 0.06 8.92 -8.29
CA HIS A 210 1.16 9.70 -7.71
C HIS A 210 0.68 10.99 -7.02
N HIS A 211 1.34 11.33 -5.91
CA HIS A 211 1.04 12.53 -5.12
C HIS A 211 1.14 13.81 -5.95
N GLN A 212 2.21 13.94 -6.73
CA GLN A 212 2.38 15.06 -7.65
C GLN A 212 1.60 14.80 -8.93
N LEU A 213 0.75 15.75 -9.30
CA LEU A 213 -0.04 15.65 -10.52
C LEU A 213 0.84 15.84 -11.75
N LYS A 214 0.57 15.07 -12.80
CA LYS A 214 1.27 15.16 -14.08
C LYS A 214 1.25 16.59 -14.61
N ARG A 215 2.37 16.98 -15.24
CA ARG A 215 2.57 18.30 -15.85
C ARG A 215 2.49 19.46 -14.84
N GLY A 216 2.88 19.22 -13.58
CA GLY A 216 3.02 20.28 -12.57
C GLY A 216 1.69 20.90 -12.13
N ARG A 217 0.59 20.14 -12.20
CA ARG A 217 -0.76 20.65 -11.91
C ARG A 217 -1.11 20.70 -10.42
N GLY A 218 -0.11 20.64 -9.54
CA GLY A 218 -0.27 20.64 -8.08
C GLY A 218 -0.20 19.24 -7.48
N ASN A 219 -0.81 19.09 -6.30
CA ASN A 219 -0.78 17.86 -5.51
C ASN A 219 -2.17 17.23 -5.39
N ARG A 220 -2.16 15.91 -5.27
CA ARG A 220 -3.33 15.07 -5.03
C ARG A 220 -3.69 15.07 -3.55
N LYS A 221 -4.98 14.94 -3.22
CA LYS A 221 -5.41 14.52 -1.88
C LYS A 221 -4.94 13.08 -1.64
N THR A 222 -4.26 12.85 -0.52
CA THR A 222 -3.65 11.54 -0.24
C THR A 222 -4.33 10.79 0.90
N PHE A 223 -5.29 11.40 1.58
CA PHE A 223 -5.98 10.80 2.72
C PHE A 223 -7.45 11.22 2.81
N VAL A 224 -8.31 10.29 3.21
CA VAL A 224 -9.69 10.56 3.62
C VAL A 224 -10.17 9.49 4.61
N ILE A 225 -11.09 9.84 5.51
CA ILE A 225 -11.90 8.89 6.27
C ILE A 225 -13.33 9.01 5.76
N ASP A 226 -13.94 7.89 5.39
CA ASP A 226 -15.33 7.90 4.93
C ASP A 226 -16.34 7.95 6.09
N GLN A 227 -17.62 8.07 5.74
CA GLN A 227 -18.72 8.10 6.71
C GLN A 227 -18.86 6.80 7.53
N PHE A 228 -18.25 5.69 7.10
CA PHE A 228 -18.25 4.41 7.81
C PHE A 228 -17.02 4.26 8.72
N GLY A 229 -16.15 5.27 8.77
CA GLY A 229 -14.97 5.31 9.63
C GLY A 229 -13.78 4.52 9.11
N THR A 230 -13.75 4.13 7.83
CA THR A 230 -12.56 3.56 7.21
C THR A 230 -11.67 4.66 6.67
N ALA A 231 -10.39 4.59 7.03
CA ALA A 231 -9.37 5.47 6.48
C ALA A 231 -8.83 4.94 5.14
N TYR A 232 -8.49 5.85 4.24
CA TYR A 232 -7.90 5.58 2.94
C TYR A 232 -6.62 6.40 2.82
N LEU A 233 -5.50 5.74 2.56
CA LEU A 233 -4.19 6.37 2.44
C LEU A 233 -3.55 6.00 1.09
N ASN A 234 -3.32 7.01 0.28
CA ASN A 234 -2.50 6.91 -0.92
C ASN A 234 -1.03 7.19 -0.58
N ALA A 235 -0.17 6.18 -0.75
CA ALA A 235 1.25 6.17 -0.44
C ALA A 235 2.18 6.39 -1.65
N ALA A 236 1.64 6.75 -2.83
CA ALA A 236 2.37 6.92 -4.09
C ALA A 236 3.23 8.20 -4.16
N CYS A 237 4.23 8.32 -3.30
CA CYS A 237 5.16 9.45 -3.31
C CYS A 237 6.26 9.23 -4.35
N VAL A 238 6.17 9.90 -5.50
CA VAL A 238 7.16 9.76 -6.58
C VAL A 238 7.67 11.13 -7.01
N PRO A 239 9.00 11.40 -6.94
CA PRO A 239 10.05 10.51 -6.43
C PRO A 239 9.99 10.37 -4.90
N ARG A 240 10.29 9.17 -4.37
CA ARG A 240 10.37 8.92 -2.91
C ARG A 240 11.72 9.24 -2.27
N ARG A 241 12.73 9.56 -3.09
CA ARG A 241 14.04 10.02 -2.65
C ARG A 241 14.33 11.37 -3.30
N LYS A 242 14.86 12.30 -2.51
CA LYS A 242 15.29 13.62 -2.99
C LYS A 242 16.44 14.11 -2.13
N GLN A 243 17.15 15.13 -2.60
CA GLN A 243 18.11 15.86 -1.79
C GLN A 243 17.45 17.09 -1.16
N ASP A 244 17.89 17.47 0.03
CA ASP A 244 17.58 18.76 0.62
C ASP A 244 18.49 19.87 0.07
N GLU A 245 18.31 21.10 0.56
CA GLU A 245 19.10 22.28 0.15
C GLU A 245 20.61 22.14 0.44
N PHE A 246 20.99 21.23 1.32
CA PHE A 246 22.37 20.96 1.71
C PHE A 246 22.95 19.73 0.97
N GLY A 247 22.20 19.13 0.05
CA GLY A 247 22.61 17.95 -0.71
C GLY A 247 22.44 16.62 0.04
N ASN A 248 21.85 16.62 1.24
CA ASN A 248 21.62 15.40 2.01
C ASN A 248 20.43 14.62 1.44
N TRP A 249 20.58 13.30 1.33
CA TRP A 249 19.48 12.44 0.89
C TRP A 249 18.36 12.37 1.93
N LEU A 250 17.14 12.50 1.43
CA LEU A 250 15.90 12.27 2.15
C LEU A 250 15.16 11.08 1.55
N SER A 251 14.59 10.24 2.41
CA SER A 251 13.73 9.13 2.01
C SER A 251 12.33 9.31 2.57
N HIS A 252 11.32 9.10 1.73
CA HIS A 252 9.92 9.14 2.12
C HIS A 252 9.42 7.78 2.63
N PHE A 253 8.64 7.83 3.71
CA PHE A 253 7.70 6.78 4.10
C PHE A 253 6.38 7.43 4.50
N SER A 254 5.25 6.85 4.09
CA SER A 254 3.99 7.12 4.78
C SER A 254 4.00 6.36 6.10
N TRP A 255 3.33 6.89 7.11
CA TRP A 255 3.30 6.34 8.45
C TRP A 255 1.87 6.23 8.95
N ALA A 256 1.52 5.07 9.52
CA ALA A 256 0.28 4.88 10.26
C ALA A 256 0.60 4.39 11.67
N LYS A 257 -0.11 4.92 12.67
CA LYS A 257 0.00 4.48 14.07
C LYS A 257 -1.35 3.99 14.55
N PHE A 258 -1.37 2.80 15.15
CA PHE A 258 -2.51 2.29 15.89
C PHE A 258 -2.23 2.34 17.39
N ILE A 259 -3.24 2.72 18.17
CA ILE A 259 -3.22 2.68 19.63
C ILE A 259 -4.44 1.89 20.08
N ASN A 260 -4.22 0.80 20.83
CA ASN A 260 -5.26 -0.13 21.28
C ASN A 260 -6.19 -0.57 20.14
N GLY A 261 -5.59 -0.93 19.01
CA GLY A 261 -6.30 -1.41 17.82
C GLY A 261 -7.00 -0.33 17.00
N LYS A 262 -6.93 0.95 17.38
CA LYS A 262 -7.56 2.06 16.64
C LYS A 262 -6.53 2.90 15.93
N LEU A 263 -6.79 3.26 14.67
CA LEU A 263 -5.97 4.21 13.93
C LEU A 263 -5.94 5.55 14.66
N ALA A 264 -4.76 6.02 15.03
CA ALA A 264 -4.56 7.20 15.87
C ALA A 264 -3.72 8.28 15.19
N HIS A 265 -2.90 7.92 14.20
CA HIS A 265 -2.08 8.88 13.46
C HIS A 265 -1.84 8.40 12.02
N VAL A 266 -1.86 9.33 11.07
CA VAL A 266 -1.41 9.12 9.68
C VAL A 266 -0.60 10.34 9.22
N SER A 267 0.55 10.10 8.59
CA SER A 267 1.38 11.17 8.04
C SER A 267 2.25 10.73 6.88
N HIS A 268 2.64 11.67 6.03
CA HIS A 268 3.80 11.54 5.15
C HIS A 268 5.04 12.06 5.86
N ARG A 269 6.14 11.30 5.84
CA ARG A 269 7.38 11.68 6.52
C ARG A 269 8.57 11.57 5.58
N TRP A 270 9.42 12.58 5.61
CA TRP A 270 10.73 12.60 4.97
C TRP A 270 11.80 12.50 6.03
N PHE A 271 12.59 11.44 5.96
CA PHE A 271 13.63 11.14 6.92
C PHE A 271 15.00 11.40 6.33
N ARG A 272 15.91 11.84 7.18
CA ARG A 272 17.35 11.89 6.92
C ARG A 272 17.96 10.51 7.16
N GLU A 273 19.20 10.31 6.72
CA GLU A 273 19.92 9.04 6.90
C GLU A 273 20.19 8.70 8.37
N ASP A 274 20.17 9.68 9.27
CA ASP A 274 20.30 9.51 10.72
C ASP A 274 18.97 9.20 11.44
N SER A 275 17.91 8.89 10.68
CA SER A 275 16.53 8.64 11.12
C SER A 275 15.76 9.84 11.66
N SER A 276 16.35 11.04 11.69
CA SER A 276 15.61 12.25 12.06
C SER A 276 14.61 12.65 10.97
N ILE A 277 13.49 13.25 11.40
CA ILE A 277 12.46 13.74 10.49
C ILE A 277 12.89 15.11 9.95
N ALA A 278 13.11 15.22 8.64
CA ALA A 278 13.35 16.48 7.97
C ALA A 278 12.04 17.27 7.75
N PHE A 279 10.97 16.56 7.37
CA PHE A 279 9.65 17.14 7.16
C PHE A 279 8.56 16.10 7.43
N GLN A 280 7.45 16.54 8.01
CA GLN A 280 6.25 15.73 8.22
C GLN A 280 4.99 16.50 7.81
N GLU A 281 4.13 15.85 7.05
CA GLU A 281 2.76 16.27 6.82
C GLU A 281 1.83 15.35 7.61
N THR A 282 1.20 15.86 8.67
CA THR A 282 0.18 15.11 9.43
C THR A 282 -1.15 15.17 8.69
N LEU A 283 -1.68 14.00 8.31
CA LEU A 283 -2.96 13.86 7.59
C LEU A 283 -4.12 13.56 8.55
N TYR A 284 -3.82 12.90 9.66
CA TYR A 284 -4.79 12.56 10.70
C TYR A 284 -4.07 12.34 12.03
N GLN A 285 -4.66 12.84 13.11
CA GLN A 285 -4.17 12.61 14.46
C GLN A 285 -5.34 12.70 15.45
N ILE A 286 -5.45 11.72 16.34
CA ILE A 286 -6.32 11.82 17.52
C ILE A 286 -5.56 12.60 18.58
N ASN A 287 -6.17 13.65 19.12
CA ASN A 287 -5.70 14.29 20.34
C ASN A 287 -6.09 13.38 21.50
N ILE A 288 -5.11 12.72 22.12
CA ILE A 288 -5.28 11.91 23.33
C ILE A 288 -4.96 12.80 24.54
#